data_AF-A0A9E8RXL0-F1
#
_entry.id   AF-A0A9E8RXL0-F1
#
_cell.length_a   1.000
_cell.length_b   1.000
_cell.length_c   1.000
_cell.angle_alpha   90.00
_cell.angle_beta   90.00
_cell.angle_gamma   90.00
#
_symmetry.space_group_name_H-M   'P 1'
#
loop_
_entity.id
_entity.type
_entity.pdbx_description
1 polymer ?
#
loop_
_entity_poly.entity_id
_entity_poly.type
_entity_poly.pdbx_seq_one_letter_code
_entity_poly.pdbx_strand_id
1 'polypeptide(L)' 'MACMTDTGHLSESAKKLLKSIEKDNLTAQEISKKVGLPLFKVRSSLREMEELDLVVKDGDKFKMAPRAKEYFG' A
#
# COMPACT_ATOMS: atom_id res chain seq x y z
N MET A 1 1.80 0.28 12.75
CA MET A 1 1.81 1.72 12.46
C MET A 1 0.69 1.89 11.47
N ALA A 2 -0.42 2.49 11.88
CA ALA A 2 -1.65 2.47 11.10
C ALA A 2 -1.41 3.08 9.70
N CYS A 3 -1.98 2.45 8.68
CA CYS A 3 -1.92 3.00 7.32
C CYS A 3 -2.63 4.37 7.22
N MET A 4 -3.59 4.63 8.11
CA MET A 4 -4.28 5.91 8.27
C MET A 4 -3.81 6.68 9.52
N THR A 5 -3.78 8.00 9.42
CA THR A 5 -3.64 8.93 10.53
C THR A 5 -4.98 9.12 11.24
N ASP A 6 -4.96 9.65 12.47
CA ASP A 6 -6.16 9.96 13.26
C ASP A 6 -7.12 10.93 12.54
N THR A 7 -6.59 11.67 11.56
CA THR A 7 -7.31 12.61 10.70
C THR A 7 -7.96 11.96 9.47
N GLY A 8 -7.85 10.64 9.29
CA GLY A 8 -8.40 9.92 8.15
C GLY A 8 -7.57 10.02 6.86
N HIS A 9 -6.36 10.58 6.94
CA HIS A 9 -5.43 10.66 5.81
C HIS A 9 -4.45 9.48 5.78
N LEU A 10 -3.87 9.20 4.63
CA LEU A 10 -2.80 8.20 4.53
C LEU A 10 -1.52 8.70 5.20
N SER A 11 -0.89 7.82 5.99
CA SER A 11 0.46 8.07 6.48
C SER A 11 1.46 8.19 5.33
N GLU A 12 2.57 8.91 5.53
CA GLU A 12 3.61 9.05 4.50
C GLU A 12 4.19 7.69 4.06
N SER A 13 4.27 6.73 4.98
CA SER A 13 4.66 5.36 4.66
C SER A 13 3.63 4.67 3.76
N ALA A 14 2.34 4.88 4.02
CA ALA A 14 1.25 4.33 3.22
C ALA A 14 1.22 4.93 1.79
N LYS A 15 1.38 6.25 1.67
CA LYS A 15 1.50 6.91 0.36
C LYS A 15 2.69 6.41 -0.44
N LYS A 16 3.86 6.25 0.20
CA LYS A 16 5.07 5.73 -0.46
C LYS A 16 4.87 4.31 -0.95
N LEU A 17 4.18 3.48 -0.18
CA LEU A 17 3.80 2.11 -0.55
C LEU A 17 2.88 2.09 -1.77
N LEU A 18 1.77 2.82 -1.72
CA LEU A 18 0.79 2.90 -2.80
C LEU A 18 1.41 3.47 -4.09
N LYS A 19 2.25 4.50 -3.99
CA LYS A 19 3.01 5.05 -5.13
C LYS A 19 3.98 4.05 -5.74
N SER A 20 4.48 3.08 -4.97
CA SER A 20 5.38 2.05 -5.48
C SER A 20 4.68 1.03 -6.39
N ILE A 21 3.36 0.87 -6.25
CA ILE A 21 2.50 -0.05 -7.01
C ILE A 21 1.48 0.67 -7.92
N GLU A 22 1.61 2.00 -8.06
CA GLU A 22 0.72 2.83 -8.89
C GLU A 22 0.79 2.43 -10.37
N LYS A 23 1.99 2.12 -10.85
CA LYS A 23 2.26 1.81 -12.27
C LYS A 23 2.40 0.33 -12.58
N ASP A 24 2.75 -0.48 -11.57
CA ASP A 24 3.09 -1.89 -11.74
C ASP A 24 2.47 -2.73 -10.62
N ASN A 25 1.94 -3.89 -10.98
CA ASN A 25 1.48 -4.88 -10.00
C ASN A 25 2.70 -5.62 -9.44
N LEU A 26 2.96 -5.44 -8.14
CA LEU A 26 4.16 -5.97 -7.49
C LEU A 26 3.81 -6.94 -6.37
N THR A 27 4.68 -7.92 -6.13
CA THR A 27 4.59 -8.78 -4.95
C THR A 27 5.00 -8.03 -3.69
N ALA A 28 4.58 -8.48 -2.51
CA ALA A 28 5.02 -7.89 -1.23
C ALA A 28 6.56 -7.84 -1.09
N GLN A 29 7.26 -8.79 -1.70
CA GLN A 29 8.72 -8.85 -1.73
C GLN A 29 9.35 -7.76 -2.61
N GLU A 30 8.80 -7.56 -3.81
CA GLU A 30 9.26 -6.49 -4.71
C GLU A 30 8.99 -5.11 -4.14
N ILE A 31 7.81 -4.94 -3.55
CA ILE A 31 7.42 -3.71 -2.86
C ILE A 31 8.42 -3.41 -1.74
N SER A 32 8.69 -4.39 -0.87
CA SER A 32 9.67 -4.27 0.23
C SER A 32 11.03 -3.80 -0.25
N LYS A 33 11.55 -4.37 -1.35
CA LYS A 33 12.81 -3.96 -1.98
C LYS A 33 12.74 -2.53 -2.53
N LYS A 34 11.64 -2.18 -3.20
CA LYS A 34 11.43 -0.87 -3.84
C LYS A 34 11.30 0.28 -2.84
N VAL A 35 10.61 0.05 -1.71
CA VAL A 35 10.38 1.10 -0.69
C VAL A 35 11.43 1.12 0.41
N GLY A 36 12.26 0.08 0.52
CA GLY A 36 13.31 -0.07 1.53
C GLY A 36 12.75 -0.39 2.93
N LEU A 37 11.59 -1.05 3.01
CA LEU A 37 10.94 -1.43 4.28
C LEU A 37 11.00 -2.95 4.48
N PRO A 38 11.09 -3.44 5.72
CA PRO A 38 11.05 -4.86 6.00
C PRO A 38 9.78 -5.54 5.46
N LEU A 39 9.93 -6.76 4.93
CA LEU A 39 8.83 -7.51 4.30
C LEU A 39 7.61 -7.69 5.21
N PHE A 40 7.82 -7.97 6.51
CA PHE A 40 6.72 -8.12 7.46
C PHE A 40 5.91 -6.83 7.62
N LYS A 41 6.60 -5.67 7.60
CA LYS A 41 5.96 -4.35 7.70
C LYS A 41 5.14 -4.05 6.45
N VAL A 42 5.69 -4.37 5.28
CA VAL A 42 4.99 -4.25 3.99
C VAL A 42 3.75 -5.14 3.97
N ARG A 43 3.86 -6.41 4.39
CA ARG A 43 2.71 -7.33 4.47
C ARG A 43 1.62 -6.84 5.42
N SER A 44 1.99 -6.34 6.61
CA SER A 44 1.03 -5.75 7.55
C SER A 44 0.31 -4.56 6.91
N SER A 45 1.06 -3.67 6.27
CA SER A 45 0.51 -2.46 5.65
C SER A 45 -0.41 -2.80 4.48
N LEU A 46 -0.02 -3.75 3.63
CA LEU A 46 -0.84 -4.20 2.50
C LEU A 46 -2.15 -4.84 2.97
N ARG A 47 -2.13 -5.59 4.08
CA ARG A 47 -3.34 -6.16 4.68
C ARG A 47 -4.30 -5.06 5.15
N GLU A 48 -3.79 -4.09 5.92
CA GLU A 48 -4.61 -2.94 6.36
C GLU A 48 -5.17 -2.14 5.17
N MET A 49 -4.36 -1.95 4.11
CA MET A 49 -4.80 -1.28 2.90
C MET A 49 -5.85 -2.07 2.11
N GLU A 50 -5.78 -3.39 2.11
CA GLU A 50 -6.77 -4.28 1.48
C GLU A 50 -8.10 -4.18 2.22
N GLU A 51 -8.08 -4.14 3.56
CA GLU A 51 -9.27 -3.93 4.41
C GLU A 51 -9.93 -2.55 4.22
N LEU A 52 -9.19 -1.58 3.68
CA LEU A 52 -9.65 -0.21 3.39
C LEU A 52 -9.99 0.01 1.91
N ASP A 53 -9.98 -1.06 1.09
CA ASP A 53 -10.15 -0.98 -0.37
C ASP A 53 -9.14 -0.04 -1.06
N LEU A 54 -7.94 0.12 -0.51
CA LEU A 54 -6.87 0.95 -1.08
C LEU A 54 -5.96 0.15 -2.01
N VAL A 55 -5.84 -1.16 -1.79
CA VAL A 55 -5.13 -2.08 -2.67
C VAL A 55 -6.02 -3.28 -2.98
N VAL A 56 -5.79 -3.89 -4.14
CA VAL A 56 -6.42 -5.14 -4.52
C VAL A 56 -5.33 -6.19 -4.70
N LYS A 57 -5.55 -7.36 -4.12
CA LYS A 57 -4.69 -8.52 -4.33
C LYS A 57 -5.12 -9.28 -5.58
N ASP A 58 -4.16 -9.52 -6.46
CA ASP A 58 -4.32 -10.21 -7.74
C ASP A 58 -3.31 -11.37 -7.78
N GLY A 59 -3.72 -12.53 -7.25
CA GLY A 59 -2.81 -13.65 -6.99
C GLY A 59 -1.80 -13.33 -5.88
N ASP A 60 -0.51 -13.31 -6.22
CA ASP A 60 0.58 -12.93 -5.30
C ASP A 60 0.96 -11.43 -5.40
N LYS A 61 0.37 -10.72 -6.37
CA LYS A 61 0.67 -9.31 -6.64
C LYS A 61 -0.38 -8.40 -6.04
N PHE A 62 0.02 -7.16 -5.79
CA PHE A 62 -0.83 -6.09 -5.30
C PHE A 62 -0.90 -4.99 -6.33
N LYS A 63 -2.12 -4.48 -6.56
CA LYS A 63 -2.41 -3.34 -7.43
C LYS A 63 -3.08 -2.23 -6.64
N MET A 64 -2.82 -0.98 -7.01
CA MET A 64 -3.50 0.16 -6.41
C MET A 64 -4.98 0.14 -6.78
N ALA A 65 -5.87 0.24 -5.78
CA ALA A 65 -7.30 0.35 -6.01
C ALA A 65 -7.67 1.77 -6.49
N PRO A 66 -8.75 1.95 -7.27
CA PRO A 66 -9.20 3.27 -7.70
C PRO A 66 -9.46 4.23 -6.53
N ARG A 67 -10.06 3.73 -5.43
CA ARG A 67 -10.36 4.47 -4.20
C ARG A 67 -9.12 5.11 -3.57
N ALA A 68 -7.96 4.46 -3.69
CA ALA A 68 -6.73 5.01 -3.13
C ALA A 68 -6.36 6.37 -3.75
N LYS A 69 -6.75 6.66 -5.00
CA LYS A 69 -6.47 7.95 -5.66
C LYS A 69 -7.14 9.13 -4.96
N GLU A 70 -8.26 8.91 -4.26
CA GLU A 70 -8.96 9.96 -3.50
C GLU A 70 -8.11 10.48 -2.33
N TYR A 71 -7.15 9.69 -1.85
CA TYR A 71 -6.25 10.03 -0.76
C TYR A 71 -4.90 10.61 -1.21
N PHE A 72 -4.69 10.75 -2.52
CA PHE A 72 -3.51 11.39 -3.13
C PHE A 72 -3.75 12.84 -3.57
N GLY A 73 -4.94 13.38 -3.30
CA GLY A 73 -5.32 14.78 -3.54
C GLY A 73 -4.65 15.77 -2.59
#